data_AF-A0A7X1E8E3-F1
#
_entry.id   AF-A0A7X1E8E3-F1
#
_cell.length_a   1.000
_cell.length_b   1.000
_cell.length_c   1.000
_cell.angle_alpha   90.00
_cell.angle_beta   90.00
_cell.angle_gamma   90.00
#
_symmetry.space_group_name_H-M   'P 1'
#
loop_
_entity.id
_entity.type
_entity.pdbx_description
1 polymer ?
#
loop_
_entity_poly.entity_id
_entity_poly.type
_entity_poly.pdbx_seq_one_letter_code
_entity_poly.pdbx_strand_id
1 'polypeptide(L)'
;MPISDIIADIFYAKLFAEAPSLKPYFESDIRQNGRIIKRIIDIAVQNLDTDLRTEETHPTFQQIPFIVEFTDRNHSTIGSALAWTLRQIFSHEFTEEMETVWLETYTKFSADLKNTTSYVAA
;
A
#
# COMPACT_ATOMS: atom_id res chain seq x y z
N MET A 1 -7.29 2.04 22.33
CA MET A 1 -7.28 1.61 20.92
C MET A 1 -5.82 1.35 20.54
N PRO A 2 -5.50 0.21 19.90
CA PRO A 2 -4.16 -0.05 19.39
C PRO A 2 -3.70 1.05 18.43
N ILE A 3 -2.40 1.37 18.41
CA ILE A 3 -1.82 2.37 17.49
C ILE A 3 -2.08 1.98 16.02
N SER A 4 -2.09 0.69 15.71
CA SER A 4 -2.39 0.17 14.37
C SER A 4 -3.77 0.61 13.85
N ASP A 5 -4.77 0.67 14.73
CA ASP A 5 -6.14 0.97 14.34
C ASP A 5 -6.27 2.46 14.03
N ILE A 6 -5.52 3.32 14.75
CA ILE A 6 -5.41 4.76 14.46
C ILE A 6 -4.79 5.00 13.08
N ILE A 7 -3.72 4.27 12.75
CA ILE A 7 -3.03 4.40 11.46
C ILE A 7 -3.96 4.01 10.31
N ALA A 8 -4.72 2.92 10.50
CA ALA A 8 -5.69 2.46 9.51
C ALA A 8 -6.80 3.49 9.26
N ASP A 9 -7.35 4.09 10.32
CA ASP A 9 -8.40 5.10 10.22
C ASP A 9 -7.93 6.35 9.46
N ILE A 10 -6.72 6.84 9.76
CA ILE A 10 -6.12 7.99 9.07
C ILE A 10 -5.94 7.69 7.58
N PHE A 11 -5.42 6.51 7.25
CA PHE A 11 -5.25 6.09 5.87
C PHE A 11 -6.58 5.98 5.12
N TYR A 12 -7.59 5.30 5.69
CA TYR A 12 -8.87 5.13 5.02
C TYR A 12 -9.61 6.44 4.83
N ALA A 13 -9.55 7.34 5.82
CA ALA A 13 -10.12 8.67 5.70
C ALA A 13 -9.52 9.41 4.50
N LYS A 14 -8.19 9.36 4.34
CA LYS A 14 -7.49 9.97 3.21
C LYS A 14 -7.83 9.28 1.89
N LEU A 15 -7.71 7.95 1.83
CA LEU A 15 -7.91 7.17 0.62
C LEU A 15 -9.31 7.36 0.05
N PHE A 16 -10.34 7.29 0.90
CA PHE A 16 -11.72 7.36 0.43
C PHE A 16 -12.20 8.80 0.20
N ALA A 17 -11.53 9.80 0.77
CA ALA A 17 -11.74 11.18 0.37
C ALA A 17 -11.28 11.43 -1.08
N GLU A 18 -10.21 10.77 -1.53
CA GLU A 18 -9.66 10.95 -2.89
C GLU A 18 -10.22 9.95 -3.91
N ALA A 19 -10.46 8.72 -3.50
CA ALA A 19 -10.99 7.64 -4.34
C ALA A 19 -12.06 6.82 -3.60
N PRO A 20 -13.31 7.35 -3.51
CA PRO A 20 -14.43 6.64 -2.88
C PRO A 20 -14.70 5.26 -3.52
N SER A 21 -14.38 5.10 -4.81
CA SER A 21 -14.53 3.85 -5.56
C SER A 21 -13.65 2.72 -5.06
N LEU A 22 -12.61 3.00 -4.26
CA LEU A 22 -11.75 1.97 -3.67
C LEU A 22 -12.37 1.33 -2.42
N LYS A 23 -13.37 1.95 -1.80
CA LYS A 23 -13.98 1.47 -0.55
C LYS A 23 -14.44 0.00 -0.58
N PRO A 24 -15.10 -0.50 -1.65
CA PRO A 24 -15.53 -1.91 -1.71
C PRO A 24 -14.39 -2.92 -1.56
N TYR A 25 -13.17 -2.59 -2.02
CA TYR A 25 -12.01 -3.47 -1.93
C TYR A 25 -11.49 -3.65 -0.50
N PHE A 26 -11.80 -2.70 0.39
CA PHE A 26 -11.28 -2.67 1.76
C PHE A 26 -12.35 -2.91 2.84
N GLU A 27 -13.61 -3.18 2.47
CA GLU A 27 -14.69 -3.39 3.45
C GLU A 27 -14.43 -4.52 4.43
N SER A 28 -13.86 -5.63 3.94
CA SER A 28 -13.48 -6.77 4.78
C SER A 28 -12.37 -6.39 5.75
N ASP A 29 -11.48 -5.49 5.37
CA ASP A 29 -10.35 -5.06 6.18
C ASP A 29 -10.74 -4.04 7.25
N ILE A 30 -11.65 -3.13 6.92
CA ILE A 30 -12.26 -2.21 7.89
C ILE A 30 -12.93 -3.00 9.02
N ARG A 31 -13.66 -4.09 8.68
CA ARG A 31 -14.27 -5.00 9.67
C ARG A 31 -13.25 -5.80 10.49
N GLN A 32 -12.00 -5.85 10.03
CA GLN A 32 -10.91 -6.62 10.63
C GLN A 32 -9.86 -5.74 11.35
N ASN A 33 -10.16 -4.45 11.54
CA ASN A 33 -9.26 -3.43 12.11
C ASN A 33 -7.99 -3.18 11.27
N GLY A 34 -8.10 -3.07 9.96
CA GLY A 34 -7.01 -2.56 9.11
C GLY A 34 -5.81 -3.50 8.97
N ARG A 35 -6.03 -4.82 9.02
CA ARG A 35 -4.98 -5.83 8.86
C ARG A 35 -4.30 -5.79 7.49
N ILE A 36 -5.05 -5.53 6.42
CA ILE A 36 -4.54 -5.37 5.06
C ILE A 36 -3.73 -4.08 4.98
N ILE A 37 -4.18 -2.96 5.54
CA ILE A 37 -3.34 -1.73 5.58
C ILE A 37 -2.04 -1.98 6.31
N LYS A 38 -2.10 -2.55 7.52
CA LYS A 38 -0.90 -2.83 8.30
C LYS A 38 0.09 -3.64 7.47
N ARG A 39 -0.42 -4.63 6.75
CA ARG A 39 0.35 -5.47 5.86
C ARG A 39 0.90 -4.72 4.64
N ILE A 40 0.11 -3.84 4.00
CA ILE A 40 0.60 -2.97 2.91
C ILE A 40 1.75 -2.10 3.42
N ILE A 41 1.62 -1.52 4.62
CA ILE A 41 2.68 -0.74 5.25
C ILE A 41 3.89 -1.64 5.56
N ASP A 42 3.69 -2.78 6.21
CA ASP A 42 4.76 -3.73 6.54
C ASP A 42 5.52 -4.19 5.28
N ILE A 43 4.81 -4.49 4.20
CA ILE A 43 5.39 -4.83 2.90
C ILE A 43 6.16 -3.64 2.37
N ALA A 44 5.55 -2.47 2.25
CA ALA A 44 6.22 -1.32 1.67
C ALA A 44 7.47 -0.91 2.48
N VAL A 45 7.43 -1.00 3.82
CA VAL A 45 8.60 -0.77 4.70
C VAL A 45 9.67 -1.85 4.54
N GLN A 46 9.32 -3.14 4.53
CA GLN A 46 10.28 -4.24 4.31
C GLN A 46 10.94 -4.17 2.92
N ASN A 47 10.28 -3.53 1.97
CA ASN A 47 10.75 -3.40 0.59
C ASN A 47 11.34 -2.01 0.28
N LEU A 48 11.49 -1.11 1.27
CA LEU A 48 12.16 0.19 1.07
C LEU A 48 13.65 0.05 0.76
N ASP A 49 14.32 -0.95 1.36
CA ASP A 49 15.77 -1.17 1.25
C ASP A 49 16.13 -2.41 0.41
N THR A 50 15.14 -3.16 -0.09
CA THR A 50 15.38 -4.45 -0.75
C THR A 50 15.18 -4.32 -2.26
N ASP A 51 16.24 -4.57 -3.03
CA ASP A 51 16.19 -4.65 -4.49
C ASP A 51 15.20 -5.78 -4.88
N LEU A 52 14.09 -5.41 -5.52
CA LEU A 52 12.86 -6.23 -5.75
C LEU A 52 13.05 -7.47 -6.65
N ARG A 53 14.26 -8.00 -6.77
CA ARG A 53 14.65 -9.07 -7.69
C ARG A 53 14.56 -10.48 -7.12
N THR A 54 14.07 -10.67 -5.90
CA THR A 54 13.89 -12.02 -5.35
C THR A 54 12.47 -12.49 -5.58
N GLU A 55 12.33 -13.72 -6.13
CA GLU A 55 11.07 -14.42 -6.40
C GLU A 55 10.17 -14.64 -5.15
N GLU A 56 10.59 -14.12 -3.99
CA GLU A 56 9.91 -14.19 -2.70
C GLU A 56 8.79 -13.15 -2.53
N THR A 57 8.48 -12.32 -3.52
CA THR A 57 7.31 -11.41 -3.51
C THR A 57 5.97 -12.13 -3.69
N HIS A 58 5.98 -13.45 -3.90
CA HIS A 58 4.80 -14.30 -4.07
C HIS A 58 3.78 -14.37 -2.90
N PRO A 59 4.14 -14.28 -1.60
CA PRO A 59 3.19 -14.38 -0.49
C PRO A 59 2.26 -13.16 -0.39
N THR A 60 2.70 -12.00 -0.89
CA THR A 60 1.95 -10.75 -0.85
C THR A 60 0.63 -10.85 -1.64
N PHE A 61 0.64 -11.54 -2.79
CA PHE A 61 -0.56 -11.76 -3.61
C PHE A 61 -1.63 -12.58 -2.89
N GLN A 62 -1.22 -13.60 -2.12
CA GLN A 62 -2.16 -14.43 -1.36
C GLN A 62 -2.87 -13.63 -0.26
N GLN A 63 -2.24 -12.54 0.17
CA GLN A 63 -2.70 -11.74 1.28
C GLN A 63 -3.57 -10.55 0.84
N ILE A 64 -3.44 -10.09 -0.40
CA ILE A 64 -4.21 -8.97 -0.99
C ILE A 64 -4.58 -9.30 -2.45
N PRO A 65 -5.45 -10.29 -2.68
CA PRO A 65 -5.67 -10.85 -4.02
C PRO A 65 -6.24 -9.83 -5.02
N PHE A 66 -6.98 -8.82 -4.57
CA PHE A 66 -7.53 -7.78 -5.45
C PHE A 66 -6.50 -6.75 -5.92
N ILE A 67 -5.27 -6.77 -5.39
CA ILE A 67 -4.25 -5.75 -5.72
C ILE A 67 -3.87 -5.77 -7.21
N VAL A 68 -4.08 -6.90 -7.89
CA VAL A 68 -3.84 -7.06 -9.33
C VAL A 68 -4.96 -6.44 -10.19
N GLU A 69 -6.14 -6.18 -9.62
CA GLU A 69 -7.26 -5.54 -10.31
C GLU A 69 -7.15 -4.01 -10.33
N PHE A 70 -6.17 -3.45 -9.64
CA PHE A 70 -6.00 -2.02 -9.52
C PHE A 70 -5.43 -1.39 -10.79
N THR A 71 -6.07 -0.30 -11.22
CA THR A 71 -5.55 0.56 -12.28
C THR A 71 -4.30 1.30 -11.81
N ASP A 72 -3.51 1.84 -12.75
CA ASP A 72 -2.37 2.73 -12.45
C ASP A 72 -2.78 3.88 -11.53
N ARG A 73 -3.97 4.45 -11.77
CA ARG A 73 -4.53 5.53 -10.96
C ARG A 73 -4.85 5.07 -9.53
N ASN A 74 -5.39 3.85 -9.38
CA ASN A 74 -5.67 3.29 -8.05
C ASN A 74 -4.37 3.11 -7.26
N HIS A 75 -3.34 2.53 -7.88
CA HIS A 75 -2.03 2.40 -7.25
C HIS A 75 -1.43 3.75 -6.87
N SER A 76 -1.41 4.73 -7.78
CA SER A 76 -0.92 6.08 -7.47
C SER A 76 -1.67 6.70 -6.28
N THR A 77 -3.00 6.59 -6.25
CA THR A 77 -3.81 7.13 -5.14
C THR A 77 -3.51 6.44 -3.81
N ILE A 78 -3.34 5.10 -3.82
CA ILE A 78 -2.98 4.34 -2.62
C ILE A 78 -1.59 4.73 -2.12
N GLY A 79 -0.60 4.82 -3.02
CA GLY A 79 0.76 5.25 -2.67
C GLY A 79 0.79 6.63 -2.03
N SER A 80 0.08 7.60 -2.61
CA SER A 80 -0.05 8.95 -2.04
C SER A 80 -0.78 8.97 -0.71
N ALA A 81 -1.85 8.19 -0.54
CA ALA A 81 -2.55 8.08 0.74
C ALA A 81 -1.68 7.46 1.85
N LEU A 82 -0.85 6.47 1.52
CA LEU A 82 0.13 5.89 2.45
C LEU A 82 1.19 6.92 2.85
N ALA A 83 1.81 7.58 1.87
CA ALA A 83 2.82 8.61 2.12
C ALA A 83 2.27 9.73 3.02
N TRP A 84 1.07 10.21 2.72
CA TRP A 84 0.38 11.21 3.52
C TRP A 84 0.12 10.73 4.96
N THR A 85 -0.24 9.46 5.13
CA THR A 85 -0.47 8.85 6.45
C THR A 85 0.84 8.79 7.26
N LEU A 86 1.94 8.37 6.65
CA LEU A 86 3.26 8.36 7.28
C LEU A 86 3.69 9.77 7.70
N ARG A 87 3.45 10.77 6.83
CA ARG A 87 3.65 12.19 7.15
C ARG A 87 2.87 12.63 8.39
N GLN A 88 1.63 12.15 8.58
CA GLN A 88 0.86 12.49 9.79
C GLN A 88 1.46 11.86 11.06
N ILE A 89 1.95 10.62 10.96
CA ILE A 89 2.46 9.85 12.10
C ILE A 89 3.83 10.37 12.54
N PHE A 90 4.74 10.57 11.59
CA PHE A 90 6.13 10.93 11.84
C PHE A 90 6.36 12.45 11.76
N SER A 91 5.37 13.22 11.31
CA SER A 91 5.42 14.69 11.20
C SER A 91 6.70 15.18 10.51
N HIS A 92 7.63 15.77 11.27
CA HIS A 92 8.85 16.36 10.75
C HIS A 92 9.96 15.33 10.48
N GLU A 93 9.85 14.11 11.03
CA GLU A 93 10.79 13.03 10.78
C GLU A 93 10.59 12.39 9.39
N PHE A 94 9.38 12.50 8.82
CA PHE A 94 9.11 12.06 7.44
C PHE A 94 9.44 13.18 6.45
N THR A 95 10.69 13.23 6.03
CA THR A 95 11.22 14.26 5.13
C THR A 95 10.67 14.14 3.71
N GLU A 96 10.81 15.19 2.91
CA GLU A 96 10.42 15.16 1.47
C GLU A 96 11.23 14.12 0.68
N GLU A 97 12.48 13.88 1.07
CA GLU A 97 13.32 12.82 0.51
C GLU A 97 12.74 11.44 0.82
N MET A 98 12.34 11.18 2.08
CA MET A 98 11.69 9.93 2.47
C MET A 98 10.36 9.73 1.73
N GLU A 99 9.57 10.79 1.55
CA GLU A 99 8.34 10.74 0.77
C GLU A 99 8.60 10.36 -0.69
N THR A 100 9.63 10.94 -1.30
CA THR A 100 10.03 10.64 -2.69
C THR A 100 10.44 9.17 -2.83
N VAL A 101 11.37 8.71 -1.99
CA VAL A 101 11.84 7.32 -2.00
C VAL A 101 10.67 6.35 -1.76
N TRP A 102 9.76 6.69 -0.84
CA TRP A 102 8.59 5.87 -0.56
C TRP A 102 7.67 5.72 -1.77
N LEU A 103 7.36 6.82 -2.46
CA LEU A 103 6.50 6.81 -3.64
C LEU A 103 7.16 6.04 -4.80
N GLU A 104 8.47 6.17 -4.98
CA GLU A 104 9.22 5.40 -5.98
C GLU A 104 9.20 3.91 -5.69
N THR A 105 9.45 3.51 -4.43
CA THR A 105 9.40 2.11 -4.00
C THR A 105 8.02 1.51 -4.21
N TYR A 106 6.96 2.21 -3.79
CA TYR A 106 5.59 1.75 -4.00
C TYR A 106 5.26 1.62 -5.50
N THR A 107 5.74 2.56 -6.31
CA THR A 107 5.54 2.53 -7.78
C THR A 107 6.21 1.30 -8.38
N LYS A 108 7.47 1.00 -8.03
CA LYS A 108 8.19 -0.20 -8.48
C LYS A 108 7.46 -1.48 -8.08
N PHE A 109 7.07 -1.58 -6.80
CA PHE A 109 6.27 -2.70 -6.30
C PHE A 109 4.97 -2.88 -7.11
N SER A 110 4.23 -1.80 -7.36
CA SER A 110 2.99 -1.85 -8.14
C SER A 110 3.19 -2.28 -9.60
N ALA A 111 4.35 -1.95 -10.19
CA ALA A 111 4.71 -2.37 -11.53
C ALA A 111 5.06 -3.88 -11.55
N ASP A 112 5.81 -4.35 -10.57
CA ASP A 112 6.16 -5.76 -10.43
C ASP A 112 4.92 -6.64 -10.25
N LEU A 113 3.95 -6.21 -9.45
CA LEU A 113 2.66 -6.91 -9.28
C LEU A 113 1.94 -7.17 -10.62
N LYS A 114 1.96 -6.18 -11.54
CA LYS A 114 1.34 -6.30 -12.87
C LYS A 114 2.10 -7.26 -13.77
N ASN A 115 3.43 -7.22 -13.67
CA ASN A 115 4.32 -8.09 -14.46
C ASN A 115 4.21 -9.56 -14.02
N THR A 116 4.09 -9.84 -12.71
CA THR A 116 3.86 -11.21 -12.20
C THR A 116 2.51 -11.77 -12.68
N THR A 117 1.46 -10.95 -12.73
CA THR A 117 0.13 -11.39 -13.22
C THR A 117 0.18 -11.80 -14.69
N SER A 118 1.00 -11.12 -15.50
CA SER A 118 1.23 -11.50 -16.90
C SER A 118 1.90 -12.87 -17.05
N TYR A 119 2.62 -13.34 -16.03
CA TYR A 119 3.31 -14.64 -16.03
C TYR A 119 2.41 -15.80 -15.58
N VAL A 120 1.44 -15.57 -14.69
CA VAL A 120 0.53 -16.63 -14.19
C VAL A 120 -0.69 -16.84 -15.12
N ALA A 121 -1.00 -15.86 -15.97
CA ALA A 121 -2.10 -15.94 -16.94
C ALA A 121 -1.70 -16.52 -18.32
N ALA A 122 -0.43 -16.91 -18.50
CA ALA A 122 0.13 -17.53 -19.71
C ALA A 122 0.32 -19.05 -19.53
#